data_AF-A0A7S1KC96-F1
#
_entry.id   AF-A0A7S1KC96-F1
#
_cell.length_a   1.000
_cell.length_b   1.000
_cell.length_c   1.000
_cell.angle_alpha   90.00
_cell.angle_beta   90.00
_cell.angle_gamma   90.00
#
_symmetry.space_group_name_H-M   'P 1'
#
loop_
_entity.id
_entity.type
_entity.pdbx_description
1 polymer ?
#
loop_
_entity_poly.entity_id
_entity_poly.type
_entity_poly.pdbx_seq_one_letter_code
_entity_poly.pdbx_strand_id
1 'polypeptide(L)'
;NADRRAYRRWHDLTEQEQADELIKRIRAFSQKAYKRLKKSEIQLRTNIVCQRENPFYVDTVRAFRDRRYEYKKDLKKWRKRGEEAEQQQDLAKLAHAKDMELLYDSLQLAHKCILNSFYGYVMRKGARWYSMPMAGIVTKTGADLIKEARVLVDGVGKPLELDTDGVWCMLPKTFPETFYLKLRDGRQLRMQYPCVVLNQDVNQRYSNNQYLTYVPERDSWERS
;
A
#
# COMPACT_ATOMS: atom_id res chain seq x y z
N ASN A 1 38.61 5.01 -46.71
CA ASN A 1 39.27 5.24 -45.42
C ASN A 1 38.35 4.83 -44.30
N ALA A 2 38.39 3.54 -43.97
CA ALA A 2 37.49 2.90 -43.04
C ALA A 2 38.00 3.05 -41.59
N ASP A 3 37.14 3.67 -40.79
CA ASP A 3 36.96 3.59 -39.34
C ASP A 3 37.82 2.52 -38.61
N ARG A 4 39.06 2.89 -38.24
CA ARG A 4 39.81 2.18 -37.20
C ARG A 4 39.18 2.54 -35.86
N ARG A 5 38.16 1.78 -35.43
CA ARG A 5 37.70 1.82 -34.03
C ARG A 5 38.92 1.61 -33.13
N ALA A 6 39.32 2.65 -32.39
CA ALA A 6 40.44 2.60 -31.48
C ALA A 6 40.23 1.45 -30.48
N TYR A 7 41.16 0.49 -30.47
CA TYR A 7 41.11 -0.64 -29.55
C TYR A 7 41.39 -0.11 -28.14
N ARG A 8 40.35 -0.06 -27.29
CA ARG A 8 40.49 0.34 -25.88
C ARG A 8 40.93 -0.86 -25.05
N ARG A 9 41.98 -0.69 -24.24
CA ARG A 9 42.43 -1.73 -23.30
C ARG A 9 41.47 -1.76 -22.12
N TRP A 10 41.49 -2.85 -21.36
CA TRP A 10 40.67 -3.02 -20.16
C TRP A 10 40.78 -1.83 -19.18
N HIS A 11 42.00 -1.38 -18.91
CA HIS A 11 42.27 -0.27 -18.00
C HIS A 11 41.84 1.11 -18.55
N ASP A 12 41.55 1.20 -19.84
CA ASP A 12 41.04 2.43 -20.49
C ASP A 12 39.51 2.51 -20.40
N LEU A 13 38.84 1.46 -19.91
CA LEU A 13 37.40 1.41 -19.72
C LEU A 13 37.02 2.01 -18.36
N THR A 14 35.88 2.67 -18.33
CA THR A 14 35.24 3.10 -17.07
C THR A 14 34.81 1.89 -16.23
N GLU A 15 34.59 2.08 -14.92
CA GLU A 15 34.11 1.00 -14.04
C GLU A 15 32.80 0.37 -14.53
N GLN A 16 31.89 1.18 -15.08
CA GLN A 16 30.63 0.69 -15.64
C GLN A 16 30.86 -0.19 -16.89
N GLU A 17 31.72 0.24 -17.80
CA GLU A 17 32.05 -0.54 -19.01
C GLU A 17 32.78 -1.85 -18.66
N GLN A 18 33.67 -1.81 -17.67
CA GLN A 18 34.32 -3.00 -17.12
C GLN A 18 33.28 -3.97 -16.54
N ALA A 19 32.36 -3.47 -15.68
CA ALA A 19 31.30 -4.27 -15.10
C ALA A 19 30.40 -4.92 -16.18
N ASP A 20 30.04 -4.17 -17.22
CA ASP A 20 29.21 -4.67 -18.32
C ASP A 20 29.90 -5.79 -19.09
N GLU A 21 31.20 -5.66 -19.37
CA GLU A 21 31.96 -6.69 -20.08
C GLU A 21 32.16 -7.95 -19.22
N LEU A 22 32.41 -7.79 -17.92
CA LEU A 22 32.44 -8.91 -16.98
C LEU A 22 31.09 -9.63 -16.90
N ILE A 23 29.98 -8.90 -16.82
CA ILE A 23 28.64 -9.48 -16.80
C ILE A 23 28.40 -10.31 -18.08
N LYS A 24 28.79 -9.81 -19.26
CA LYS A 24 28.68 -10.57 -20.51
C LYS A 24 29.48 -11.88 -20.44
N ARG A 25 30.74 -11.81 -20.00
CA ARG A 25 31.61 -12.99 -19.91
C ARG A 25 31.09 -14.02 -18.90
N ILE A 26 30.64 -13.57 -17.72
CA ILE A 26 30.06 -14.41 -16.67
C ILE A 26 28.78 -15.10 -17.18
N ARG A 27 27.91 -14.41 -17.92
CA ARG A 27 26.70 -15.01 -18.51
C ARG A 27 27.05 -16.12 -19.49
N ALA A 28 28.00 -15.87 -20.41
CA ALA A 28 28.45 -16.86 -21.38
C ALA A 28 29.05 -18.11 -20.69
N PHE A 29 29.89 -17.89 -19.68
CA PHE A 29 30.44 -18.99 -18.87
C PHE A 29 29.35 -19.76 -18.14
N SER A 30 28.42 -19.06 -17.48
CA SER A 30 27.35 -19.69 -16.70
C SER A 30 26.43 -20.53 -17.57
N GLN A 31 26.14 -20.07 -18.80
CA GLN A 31 25.37 -20.84 -19.77
C GLN A 31 26.12 -22.09 -20.24
N LYS A 32 27.44 -22.03 -20.43
CA LYS A 32 28.25 -23.19 -20.84
C LYS A 32 28.46 -24.20 -19.70
N ALA A 33 28.86 -23.73 -18.52
CA ALA A 33 29.24 -24.60 -17.41
C ALA A 33 28.04 -25.09 -16.58
N TYR A 34 27.07 -24.21 -16.32
CA TYR A 34 25.94 -24.49 -15.42
C TYR A 34 24.60 -24.61 -16.15
N LYS A 35 24.54 -24.34 -17.45
CA LYS A 35 23.30 -24.32 -18.27
C LYS A 35 22.20 -23.43 -17.68
N ARG A 36 22.58 -22.40 -16.92
CA ARG A 36 21.66 -21.44 -16.28
C ARG A 36 22.29 -20.06 -16.18
N LEU A 37 21.46 -19.03 -16.29
CA LEU A 37 21.89 -17.63 -16.19
C LEU A 37 21.62 -16.99 -14.82
N LYS A 38 20.60 -17.48 -14.11
CA LYS A 38 20.19 -16.95 -12.81
C LYS A 38 19.89 -18.12 -11.87
N LYS A 39 20.21 -17.94 -10.60
CA LYS A 39 19.74 -18.76 -9.48
C LYS A 39 19.01 -17.82 -8.54
N SER A 40 17.72 -18.04 -8.32
CA SER A 40 16.92 -17.25 -7.38
C SER A 40 16.88 -17.99 -6.04
N GLU A 41 17.12 -17.25 -4.96
CA GLU A 41 17.06 -17.76 -3.59
C GLU A 41 16.32 -16.74 -2.74
N ILE A 42 15.40 -17.21 -1.89
CA ILE A 42 14.63 -16.37 -0.99
C ILE A 42 15.15 -16.62 0.42
N GLN A 43 15.58 -15.56 1.09
CA GLN A 43 16.07 -15.62 2.47
C GLN A 43 15.27 -14.64 3.32
N LEU A 44 14.75 -15.13 4.45
CA LEU A 44 14.12 -14.26 5.44
C LEU A 44 15.20 -13.45 6.14
N ARG A 45 14.96 -12.14 6.28
CA ARG A 45 15.85 -11.22 6.97
C ARG A 45 15.07 -10.45 8.02
N THR A 46 15.77 -10.12 9.10
CA THR A 46 15.24 -9.31 10.20
C THR A 46 15.85 -7.93 10.15
N ASN A 47 15.06 -6.91 10.52
CA ASN A 47 15.57 -5.57 10.73
C ASN A 47 14.88 -4.92 11.94
N ILE A 48 15.47 -3.86 12.48
CA ILE A 48 15.01 -3.14 13.66
C ILE A 48 14.42 -1.80 13.22
N VAL A 49 13.18 -1.51 13.63
CA VAL A 49 12.51 -0.23 13.36
C VAL A 49 12.43 0.57 14.66
N CYS A 50 13.28 1.58 14.81
CA CYS A 50 13.29 2.45 15.97
C CYS A 50 11.96 3.21 16.08
N GLN A 51 11.28 3.10 17.22
CA GLN A 51 10.02 3.83 17.50
C GLN A 51 10.26 5.23 18.07
N ARG A 52 11.54 5.65 18.22
CA ARG A 52 11.96 6.94 18.79
C ARG A 52 12.64 7.86 17.78
N GLU A 53 12.64 7.48 16.51
CA GLU A 53 13.20 8.33 15.45
C GLU A 53 12.26 9.50 15.14
N ASN A 54 12.77 10.56 14.54
CA ASN A 54 11.94 11.67 14.07
C ASN A 54 10.85 11.14 13.09
N PRO A 55 9.55 11.28 13.43
CA PRO A 55 8.47 10.67 12.66
C PRO A 55 8.06 11.44 11.41
N PHE A 56 8.79 12.48 10.98
CA PHE A 56 8.37 13.36 9.86
C PHE A 56 7.95 12.58 8.60
N TYR A 57 8.61 11.47 8.28
CA TYR A 57 8.28 10.65 7.12
C TYR A 57 6.90 9.98 7.28
N VAL A 58 6.68 9.29 8.41
CA VAL A 58 5.39 8.61 8.67
C VAL A 58 4.26 9.62 8.88
N ASP A 59 4.54 10.76 9.50
CA ASP A 59 3.56 11.82 9.69
C ASP A 59 3.16 12.48 8.37
N THR A 60 4.10 12.63 7.43
CA THR A 60 3.78 13.06 6.07
C THR A 60 2.84 12.06 5.38
N VAL A 61 3.11 10.76 5.48
CA VAL A 61 2.23 9.72 4.93
C VAL A 61 0.83 9.77 5.58
N ARG A 62 0.77 9.93 6.91
CA ARG A 62 -0.50 10.08 7.64
C ARG A 62 -1.29 11.31 7.19
N ALA A 63 -0.63 12.46 7.06
CA ALA A 63 -1.27 13.67 6.59
C ALA A 63 -1.90 13.50 5.20
N PHE A 64 -1.19 12.86 4.26
CA PHE A 64 -1.75 12.55 2.93
C PHE A 64 -2.89 11.53 3.00
N ARG A 65 -2.82 10.54 3.88
CA ARG A 65 -3.88 9.54 4.09
C ARG A 65 -5.14 10.20 4.64
N ASP A 66 -5.00 11.03 5.67
CA ASP A 66 -6.12 11.63 6.37
C ASP A 66 -6.81 12.67 5.49
N ARG A 67 -6.04 13.48 4.75
CA ARG A 67 -6.57 14.38 3.72
C ARG A 67 -7.31 13.62 2.61
N ARG A 68 -6.81 12.46 2.19
CA ARG A 68 -7.54 11.60 1.25
C ARG A 68 -8.87 11.12 1.83
N TYR A 69 -8.93 10.79 3.12
CA TYR A 69 -10.16 10.37 3.77
C TYR A 69 -11.19 11.50 3.85
N GLU A 70 -10.76 12.75 4.05
CA GLU A 70 -11.62 13.93 3.93
C GLU A 70 -12.24 14.02 2.53
N TYR A 71 -11.44 13.91 1.47
CA TYR A 71 -11.96 13.93 0.09
C TYR A 71 -12.88 12.75 -0.20
N LYS A 72 -12.59 11.54 0.31
CA LYS A 72 -13.52 10.39 0.17
C LYS A 72 -14.84 10.64 0.91
N LYS A 73 -14.80 11.30 2.07
CA LYS A 73 -16.00 11.66 2.84
C LYS A 73 -16.83 12.69 2.08
N ASP A 74 -16.20 13.72 1.52
CA ASP A 74 -16.88 14.74 0.73
C ASP A 74 -17.44 14.15 -0.57
N LEU A 75 -16.70 13.28 -1.26
CA LEU A 75 -17.20 12.53 -2.41
C LEU A 75 -18.51 11.80 -2.07
N LYS A 76 -18.55 11.07 -0.96
CA LYS A 76 -19.76 10.36 -0.50
C LYS A 76 -20.90 11.34 -0.18
N LYS A 77 -20.59 12.48 0.44
CA LYS A 77 -21.57 13.53 0.76
C LYS A 77 -22.19 14.11 -0.50
N TRP A 78 -21.38 14.38 -1.53
CA TRP A 78 -21.86 14.97 -2.79
C TRP A 78 -22.63 13.98 -3.65
N ARG A 79 -22.24 12.69 -3.66
CA ARG A 79 -23.07 11.61 -4.22
C ARG A 79 -24.47 11.59 -3.63
N LYS A 80 -24.56 11.60 -2.29
CA LYS A 80 -25.86 11.63 -1.61
C LYS A 80 -26.68 12.88 -1.96
N ARG A 81 -26.04 14.05 -2.06
CA ARG A 81 -26.73 15.29 -2.49
C ARG A 81 -27.19 15.20 -3.94
N GLY A 82 -26.45 14.52 -4.81
CA GLY A 82 -26.86 14.23 -6.18
C GLY A 82 -28.12 13.37 -6.24
N GLU A 83 -28.15 12.28 -5.46
CA GLU A 83 -29.34 11.42 -5.31
C GLU A 83 -30.55 12.21 -4.79
N GLU A 84 -30.35 13.06 -3.76
CA GLU A 84 -31.41 13.93 -3.21
C GLU A 84 -31.92 14.97 -4.24
N ALA A 85 -31.02 15.56 -5.04
CA ALA A 85 -31.38 16.53 -6.08
C ALA A 85 -32.11 15.87 -7.26
N GLU A 86 -31.72 14.65 -7.63
CA GLU A 86 -32.39 13.86 -8.66
C GLU A 86 -33.83 13.51 -8.25
N GLN A 87 -34.02 13.11 -6.99
CA GLN A 87 -35.37 12.87 -6.42
C GLN A 87 -36.24 14.14 -6.42
N GLN A 88 -35.62 15.31 -6.21
CA GLN A 88 -36.31 16.61 -6.23
C GLN A 88 -36.49 17.18 -7.65
N GLN A 89 -35.96 16.51 -8.69
CA GLN A 89 -35.93 17.01 -10.07
C GLN A 89 -35.30 18.41 -10.21
N ASP A 90 -34.40 18.78 -9.31
CA ASP A 90 -33.68 20.06 -9.33
C ASP A 90 -32.43 19.96 -10.21
N LEU A 91 -32.57 20.29 -11.49
CA LEU A 91 -31.51 20.18 -12.49
C LEU A 91 -30.26 21.01 -12.14
N ALA A 92 -30.43 22.18 -11.53
CA ALA A 92 -29.31 23.05 -11.18
C ALA A 92 -28.48 22.45 -10.04
N LYS A 93 -29.15 21.95 -8.98
CA LYS A 93 -28.47 21.25 -7.89
C LYS A 93 -27.84 19.93 -8.35
N LEU A 94 -28.49 19.20 -9.25
CA LEU A 94 -27.96 17.96 -9.80
C LEU A 94 -26.67 18.20 -10.59
N ALA A 95 -26.65 19.22 -11.47
CA ALA A 95 -25.45 19.59 -12.21
C ALA A 95 -24.30 19.96 -11.26
N HIS A 96 -24.55 20.84 -10.29
CA HIS A 96 -23.54 21.19 -9.28
C HIS A 96 -23.07 19.97 -8.48
N ALA A 97 -23.96 19.07 -8.09
CA ALA A 97 -23.57 17.87 -7.33
C ALA A 97 -22.63 16.96 -8.15
N LYS A 98 -22.89 16.80 -9.45
CA LYS A 98 -22.02 16.04 -10.37
C LYS A 98 -20.65 16.69 -10.53
N ASP A 99 -20.58 18.02 -10.66
CA ASP A 99 -19.30 18.75 -10.74
C ASP A 99 -18.47 18.55 -9.47
N MET A 100 -19.11 18.62 -8.29
CA MET A 100 -18.43 18.37 -7.02
C MET A 100 -18.02 16.91 -6.85
N GLU A 101 -18.84 15.97 -7.30
CA GLU A 101 -18.48 14.55 -7.32
C GLU A 101 -17.21 14.32 -8.14
N LEU A 102 -17.15 14.87 -9.36
CA LEU A 102 -15.98 14.78 -10.24
C LEU A 102 -14.73 15.39 -9.59
N LEU A 103 -14.87 16.56 -8.96
CA LEU A 103 -13.78 17.22 -8.25
C LEU A 103 -13.23 16.35 -7.12
N TYR A 104 -14.09 15.87 -6.21
CA TYR A 104 -13.63 15.10 -5.05
C TYR A 104 -13.15 13.69 -5.41
N ASP A 105 -13.68 13.09 -6.46
CA ASP A 105 -13.14 11.83 -6.97
C ASP A 105 -11.73 12.03 -7.55
N SER A 106 -11.54 13.11 -8.33
CA SER A 106 -10.21 13.48 -8.85
C SER A 106 -9.21 13.75 -7.71
N LEU A 107 -9.60 14.51 -6.69
CA LEU A 107 -8.75 14.82 -5.54
C LEU A 107 -8.36 13.58 -4.74
N GLN A 108 -9.31 12.68 -4.45
CA GLN A 108 -9.00 11.46 -3.70
C GLN A 108 -8.16 10.46 -4.51
N LEU A 109 -8.36 10.38 -5.83
CA LEU A 109 -7.56 9.55 -6.71
C LEU A 109 -6.12 10.08 -6.84
N ALA A 110 -5.95 11.40 -6.99
CA ALA A 110 -4.63 12.02 -6.99
C ALA A 110 -3.87 11.69 -5.69
N HIS A 111 -4.53 11.82 -4.53
CA HIS A 111 -3.94 11.45 -3.25
C HIS A 111 -3.69 9.94 -3.11
N LYS A 112 -4.53 9.07 -3.71
CA LYS A 112 -4.28 7.62 -3.79
C LYS A 112 -2.97 7.34 -4.52
N CYS A 113 -2.73 7.99 -5.67
CA CYS A 113 -1.51 7.82 -6.45
C CYS A 113 -0.27 8.25 -5.67
N ILE A 114 -0.34 9.37 -4.94
CA ILE A 114 0.76 9.84 -4.08
C ILE A 114 1.00 8.86 -2.92
N LEU A 115 -0.06 8.39 -2.26
CA LEU A 115 0.04 7.40 -1.17
C LEU A 115 0.73 6.11 -1.61
N ASN A 116 0.31 5.57 -2.76
CA ASN A 116 0.96 4.41 -3.36
C ASN A 116 2.41 4.73 -3.79
N SER A 117 2.71 5.97 -4.15
CA SER A 117 4.07 6.35 -4.49
C SER A 117 5.01 6.40 -3.29
N PHE A 118 4.55 6.63 -2.05
CA PHE A 118 5.42 6.62 -0.87
C PHE A 118 6.11 5.26 -0.65
N TYR A 119 5.37 4.15 -0.77
CA TYR A 119 5.97 2.82 -0.62
C TYR A 119 6.96 2.52 -1.75
N GLY A 120 6.67 2.97 -2.98
CA GLY A 120 7.56 2.76 -4.12
C GLY A 120 8.79 3.66 -4.09
N TYR A 121 8.65 4.86 -3.54
CA TYR A 121 9.71 5.88 -3.48
C TYR A 121 10.95 5.37 -2.73
N VAL A 122 10.76 4.64 -1.62
CA VAL A 122 11.89 4.12 -0.84
C VAL A 122 12.72 3.06 -1.58
N MET A 123 12.23 2.55 -2.71
CA MET A 123 12.97 1.64 -3.60
C MET A 123 13.45 2.32 -4.89
N ARG A 124 13.17 3.60 -5.09
CA ARG A 124 13.57 4.32 -6.30
C ARG A 124 15.07 4.60 -6.28
N LYS A 125 15.78 4.24 -7.36
CA LYS A 125 17.20 4.59 -7.54
C LYS A 125 17.38 6.11 -7.44
N GLY A 126 18.30 6.56 -6.60
CA GLY A 126 18.57 7.99 -6.35
C GLY A 126 17.56 8.67 -5.42
N ALA A 127 16.65 7.94 -4.77
CA ALA A 127 15.81 8.51 -3.70
C ALA A 127 16.68 8.98 -2.53
N ARG A 128 16.32 10.13 -1.95
CA ARG A 128 17.01 10.66 -0.75
C ARG A 128 16.80 9.77 0.47
N TRP A 129 15.62 9.15 0.57
CA TRP A 129 15.27 8.19 1.61
C TRP A 129 15.08 6.79 1.00
N TYR A 130 16.16 6.24 0.45
CA TYR A 130 16.18 4.87 -0.07
C TYR A 130 16.30 3.86 1.09
N SER A 131 15.41 2.86 1.15
CA SER A 131 15.46 1.79 2.14
C SER A 131 14.80 0.51 1.60
N MET A 132 15.64 -0.42 1.14
CA MET A 132 15.20 -1.76 0.75
C MET A 132 14.54 -2.54 1.90
N PRO A 133 15.08 -2.53 3.14
CA PRO A 133 14.44 -3.23 4.23
C PRO A 133 13.06 -2.70 4.58
N MET A 134 12.84 -1.37 4.52
CA MET A 134 11.53 -0.79 4.78
C MET A 134 10.49 -1.31 3.76
N ALA A 135 10.82 -1.29 2.47
CA ALA A 135 9.94 -1.83 1.43
C ALA A 135 9.71 -3.33 1.59
N GLY A 136 10.74 -4.08 1.96
CA GLY A 136 10.66 -5.51 2.25
C GLY A 136 9.71 -5.82 3.42
N ILE A 137 9.79 -5.05 4.51
CA ILE A 137 8.91 -5.20 5.67
C ILE A 137 7.46 -4.92 5.28
N VAL A 138 7.17 -3.79 4.63
CA VAL A 138 5.81 -3.42 4.22
C VAL A 138 5.18 -4.49 3.32
N THR A 139 5.92 -4.96 2.31
CA THR A 139 5.44 -5.96 1.36
C THR A 139 5.24 -7.34 2.00
N LYS A 140 6.16 -7.76 2.88
CA LYS A 140 6.04 -9.02 3.62
C LYS A 140 4.85 -9.00 4.57
N THR A 141 4.70 -7.93 5.36
CA THR A 141 3.58 -7.78 6.30
C THR A 141 2.24 -7.76 5.56
N GLY A 142 2.13 -7.03 4.44
CA GLY A 142 0.93 -7.04 3.61
C GLY A 142 0.61 -8.41 3.02
N ALA A 143 1.62 -9.13 2.52
CA ALA A 143 1.47 -10.47 2.00
C ALA A 143 1.04 -11.49 3.07
N ASP A 144 1.51 -11.34 4.31
CA ASP A 144 1.11 -12.20 5.42
C ASP A 144 -0.33 -11.89 5.86
N LEU A 145 -0.68 -10.61 6.01
CA LEU A 145 -2.04 -10.14 6.32
C LEU A 145 -3.09 -10.75 5.37
N ILE A 146 -2.87 -10.63 4.07
CA ILE A 146 -3.86 -11.10 3.08
C ILE A 146 -3.93 -12.63 3.00
N LYS A 147 -2.82 -13.33 3.23
CA LYS A 147 -2.80 -14.80 3.29
C LYS A 147 -3.58 -15.31 4.49
N GLU A 148 -3.42 -14.69 5.66
CA GLU A 148 -4.19 -15.02 6.86
C GLU A 148 -5.69 -14.74 6.66
N ALA A 149 -6.04 -13.58 6.08
CA ALA A 149 -7.43 -13.27 5.74
C ALA A 149 -8.04 -14.32 4.80
N ARG A 150 -7.27 -14.78 3.81
CA ARG A 150 -7.70 -15.87 2.91
C ARG A 150 -7.91 -17.19 3.63
N VAL A 151 -7.05 -17.55 4.59
CA VAL A 151 -7.23 -18.75 5.40
C VAL A 151 -8.55 -18.68 6.19
N LEU A 152 -8.87 -17.53 6.78
CA LEU A 152 -10.13 -17.33 7.49
C LEU A 152 -11.33 -17.46 6.53
N VAL A 153 -11.26 -16.84 5.35
CA VAL A 153 -12.30 -16.93 4.32
C VAL A 153 -12.49 -18.37 3.82
N ASP A 154 -11.42 -19.14 3.63
CA ASP A 154 -11.46 -20.55 3.22
C ASP A 154 -12.15 -21.44 4.26
N GLY A 155 -12.09 -21.06 5.54
CA GLY A 155 -12.77 -21.77 6.63
C GLY A 155 -14.29 -21.56 6.69
N VAL A 156 -14.81 -20.47 6.10
CA VAL A 156 -16.24 -20.09 6.20
C VAL A 156 -16.93 -19.95 4.83
N GLY A 157 -16.18 -20.04 3.75
CA GLY A 157 -16.66 -19.88 2.38
C GLY A 157 -15.64 -20.37 1.37
N LYS A 158 -15.67 -19.78 0.16
CA LYS A 158 -14.78 -20.16 -0.94
C LYS A 158 -14.06 -18.94 -1.50
N PRO A 159 -12.74 -18.78 -1.31
CA PRO A 159 -11.98 -17.75 -1.98
C PRO A 159 -11.91 -18.03 -3.49
N LEU A 160 -12.06 -16.98 -4.28
CA LEU A 160 -12.04 -17.00 -5.75
C LEU A 160 -10.74 -16.41 -6.29
N GLU A 161 -10.39 -15.23 -5.78
CA GLU A 161 -9.22 -14.47 -6.22
C GLU A 161 -8.62 -13.75 -5.02
N LEU A 162 -7.29 -13.65 -5.02
CA LEU A 162 -6.53 -12.90 -4.04
C LEU A 162 -5.57 -12.00 -4.79
N ASP A 163 -5.70 -10.70 -4.59
CA ASP A 163 -4.80 -9.70 -5.14
C ASP A 163 -4.39 -8.72 -4.05
N THR A 164 -3.09 -8.67 -3.75
CA THR A 164 -2.38 -7.67 -2.92
C THR A 164 -3.01 -7.34 -1.55
N ASP A 165 -4.17 -6.68 -1.54
CA ASP A 165 -4.92 -6.19 -0.38
C ASP A 165 -6.41 -6.60 -0.37
N GLY A 166 -6.87 -7.41 -1.33
CA GLY A 166 -8.26 -7.85 -1.48
C GLY A 166 -8.42 -9.36 -1.68
N VAL A 167 -9.52 -9.90 -1.15
CA VAL A 167 -9.97 -11.28 -1.38
C VAL A 167 -11.37 -11.24 -1.99
N TRP A 168 -11.52 -11.74 -3.21
CA TRP A 168 -12.82 -12.05 -3.79
C TRP A 168 -13.23 -13.44 -3.30
N CYS A 169 -14.44 -13.56 -2.77
CA CYS A 169 -14.91 -14.82 -2.20
C CYS A 169 -16.42 -14.99 -2.30
N MET A 170 -16.86 -16.24 -2.16
CA MET A 170 -18.26 -16.61 -2.00
C MET A 170 -18.49 -17.06 -0.57
N LEU A 171 -19.47 -16.45 0.10
CA LEU A 171 -19.95 -16.88 1.41
C LEU A 171 -21.34 -17.55 1.24
N PRO A 172 -21.72 -18.49 2.12
CA PRO A 172 -23.06 -19.06 2.13
C PRO A 172 -24.13 -17.96 2.23
N LYS A 173 -25.28 -18.15 1.56
CA LYS A 173 -26.39 -17.18 1.61
C LYS A 173 -26.91 -16.92 3.03
N THR A 174 -26.80 -17.92 3.91
CA THR A 174 -27.20 -17.85 5.31
C THR A 174 -26.12 -17.22 6.21
N PHE A 175 -24.96 -16.87 5.67
CA PHE A 175 -23.87 -16.27 6.43
C PHE A 175 -24.25 -14.85 6.90
N PRO A 176 -23.91 -14.45 8.13
CA PRO A 176 -24.23 -13.12 8.63
C PRO A 176 -23.55 -12.01 7.80
N GLU A 177 -24.34 -11.10 7.23
CA GLU A 177 -23.82 -10.04 6.36
C GLU A 177 -23.78 -8.67 7.06
N THR A 178 -24.93 -7.99 7.18
CA THR A 178 -25.03 -6.64 7.72
C THR A 178 -26.04 -6.57 8.85
N PHE A 179 -25.63 -6.00 9.98
CA PHE A 179 -26.46 -5.69 11.13
C PHE A 179 -26.59 -4.18 11.32
N TYR A 180 -27.66 -3.74 11.98
CA TYR A 180 -27.88 -2.35 12.36
C TYR A 180 -28.05 -2.25 13.88
N LEU A 181 -27.05 -1.66 14.54
CA LEU A 181 -27.07 -1.45 15.98
C LEU A 181 -27.78 -0.13 16.28
N LYS A 182 -28.87 -0.16 17.06
CA LYS A 182 -29.57 1.04 17.51
C LYS A 182 -28.81 1.67 18.67
N LEU A 183 -28.40 2.92 18.50
CA LEU A 183 -27.75 3.72 19.54
C LEU A 183 -28.81 4.41 20.42
N ARG A 184 -28.41 4.86 21.62
CA ARG A 184 -29.29 5.54 22.59
C ARG A 184 -29.90 6.83 22.04
N ASP A 185 -29.22 7.47 21.10
CA ASP A 185 -29.66 8.69 20.43
C ASP A 185 -30.57 8.42 19.21
N GLY A 186 -30.98 7.18 18.99
CA GLY A 186 -31.85 6.78 17.88
C GLY A 186 -31.12 6.57 16.55
N ARG A 187 -29.82 6.89 16.45
CA ARG A 187 -29.04 6.61 15.23
C ARG A 187 -28.78 5.11 15.07
N GLN A 188 -28.66 4.65 13.83
CA GLN A 188 -28.30 3.27 13.53
C GLN A 188 -26.84 3.20 13.06
N LEU A 189 -26.05 2.35 13.71
CA LEU A 189 -24.70 2.02 13.27
C LEU A 189 -24.75 0.77 12.40
N ARG A 190 -24.35 0.92 11.13
CA ARG A 190 -24.22 -0.19 10.18
C ARG A 190 -22.96 -0.99 10.49
N MET A 191 -23.12 -2.29 10.73
CA MET A 191 -22.04 -3.23 11.03
C MET A 191 -22.01 -4.34 9.97
N GLN A 192 -20.95 -4.38 9.16
CA GLN A 192 -20.72 -5.48 8.20
C GLN A 192 -19.93 -6.59 8.90
N TYR A 193 -20.60 -7.67 9.27
CA TYR A 193 -20.02 -8.72 10.11
C TYR A 193 -18.72 -9.33 9.55
N PRO A 194 -18.64 -9.73 8.26
CA PRO A 194 -17.40 -10.28 7.70
C PRO A 194 -16.22 -9.29 7.81
N CYS A 195 -16.47 -8.01 7.53
CA CYS A 195 -15.45 -6.97 7.59
C CYS A 195 -14.99 -6.71 9.04
N VAL A 196 -15.92 -6.69 10.01
CA VAL A 196 -15.58 -6.50 11.43
C VAL A 196 -14.76 -7.67 11.97
N VAL A 197 -15.10 -8.90 11.61
CA VAL A 197 -14.33 -10.09 12.01
C VAL A 197 -12.89 -10.02 11.49
N LEU A 198 -12.71 -9.70 10.21
CA LEU A 198 -11.37 -9.53 9.61
C LEU A 198 -10.60 -8.38 10.26
N ASN A 199 -11.24 -7.23 10.48
CA ASN A 199 -10.59 -6.10 11.15
C ASN A 199 -10.15 -6.45 12.57
N GLN A 200 -10.93 -7.24 13.30
CA GLN A 200 -10.60 -7.68 14.64
C GLN A 200 -9.42 -8.66 14.66
N ASP A 201 -9.36 -9.61 13.73
CA ASP A 201 -8.22 -10.53 13.58
C ASP A 201 -6.93 -9.75 13.24
N VAL A 202 -7.02 -8.78 12.33
CA VAL A 202 -5.89 -7.87 12.01
C VAL A 202 -5.44 -7.10 13.24
N ASN A 203 -6.36 -6.50 14.00
CA ASN A 203 -6.03 -5.74 15.20
C ASN A 203 -5.38 -6.62 16.29
N GLN A 204 -5.81 -7.88 16.44
CA GLN A 204 -5.23 -8.78 17.44
C GLN A 204 -3.81 -9.22 17.08
N ARG A 205 -3.51 -9.42 15.80
CA ARG A 205 -2.23 -9.99 15.35
C ARG A 205 -1.19 -8.95 14.94
N TYR A 206 -1.62 -7.81 14.41
CA TYR A 206 -0.73 -6.85 13.73
C TYR A 206 -0.68 -5.47 14.40
N SER A 207 -1.29 -5.29 15.57
CA SER A 207 -1.20 -4.03 16.32
C SER A 207 0.19 -3.80 16.88
N ASN A 208 0.71 -2.60 16.66
CA ASN A 208 2.02 -2.18 17.17
C ASN A 208 1.89 -1.60 18.59
N ASN A 209 2.02 -2.47 19.59
CA ASN A 209 1.97 -2.09 21.01
C ASN A 209 3.27 -1.43 21.52
N GLN A 210 4.23 -1.18 20.63
CA GLN A 210 5.50 -0.51 20.91
C GLN A 210 5.56 0.89 20.28
N TYR A 211 4.48 1.38 19.68
CA TYR A 211 4.45 2.70 19.07
C TYR A 211 4.68 3.78 20.13
N LEU A 212 5.70 4.63 19.93
CA LEU A 212 6.05 5.71 20.84
C LEU A 212 5.85 7.06 20.16
N THR A 213 5.39 8.04 20.93
CA THR A 213 5.23 9.43 20.52
C THR A 213 6.05 10.33 21.46
N TYR A 214 6.80 11.27 20.88
CA TYR A 214 7.59 12.23 21.65
C TYR A 214 6.70 13.29 22.28
N VAL A 215 6.91 13.59 23.56
CA VAL A 215 6.20 14.61 24.33
C VAL A 215 7.18 15.73 24.67
N PRO A 216 7.19 16.85 23.91
CA PRO A 216 8.18 17.91 24.05
C PRO A 216 8.19 18.56 25.42
N GLU A 217 7.04 18.68 26.09
CA GLU A 217 6.90 19.32 27.40
C GLU A 217 7.63 18.56 28.51
N ARG A 218 7.86 17.26 28.31
CA ARG A 218 8.47 16.35 29.28
C ARG A 218 9.82 15.79 28.83
N ASP A 219 10.27 16.12 27.61
CA ASP A 219 11.43 15.51 26.95
C ASP A 219 11.43 13.97 27.06
N SER A 220 10.27 13.36 26.80
CA SER A 220 10.05 11.93 27.04
C SER A 220 9.22 11.29 25.92
N TRP A 221 9.17 9.95 25.93
CA TRP A 221 8.43 9.16 24.95
C TRP A 221 7.30 8.40 25.65
N GLU A 222 6.08 8.56 25.15
CA GLU A 222 4.90 7.89 25.68
C GLU A 222 4.36 6.88 24.67
N ARG A 223 3.84 5.75 25.17
CA ARG A 223 3.18 4.75 24.32
C ARG A 223 1.81 5.28 23.92
N SER A 224 1.54 5.23 22.61
CA SER A 224 0.24 5.58 22.04
C SER A 224 -0.69 4.38 21.96
#